data_AF-F8J9Y0-F1
#
_entry.id   AF-F8J9Y0-F1
#
_cell.length_a   1.000
_cell.length_b   1.000
_cell.length_c   1.000
_cell.angle_alpha   90.00
_cell.angle_beta   90.00
_cell.angle_gamma   90.00
#
_symmetry.space_group_name_H-M   'P 1'
#
loop_
_entity.id
_entity.type
_entity.pdbx_description
1 polymer ?
#
loop_
_entity_poly.entity_id
_entity_poly.type
_entity_poly.pdbx_seq_one_letter_code
_entity_poly.pdbx_strand_id
1 'polypeptide(L)'
;MLKPHLFLTVLVLVALGAYFAHFMSERPQVYPLPSRTADGGKGTTGSSAGTSGNGNSNRSGGDARRGSFANKQAYNDDDRWNENSDDDSDQRNVPGQFDYYALVLSWSPTYCSDQGRDDDTQCNRRDGRRYSFVLHGLWPQYDSGYPSNCRLPRRPFVPDPVINNMLDIMPSRGLVIHEYRAHGTCSGLNPMQYFALARRLFDGINIPERFNNPFESQILSAADVKRVFLQANPQFSPDMMTVVCGGAGGMLREVRLCLTKDGAPRRCGQNETRRNLCTANQVFVPPARSTARNWQNQQQIQLPTPPGNNAQGADHLPGPQMNYNYGRSTQ
;
A
#
# COMPACT_ATOMS: atom_id res chain seq x y z
N MET A 1 -24.98 60.18 20.31
CA MET A 1 -23.87 59.28 20.69
C MET A 1 -24.24 57.87 20.23
N LEU A 2 -23.66 57.41 19.11
CA LEU A 2 -23.87 56.03 18.64
C LEU A 2 -23.17 55.06 19.59
N LYS A 3 -23.84 53.96 19.96
CA LYS A 3 -23.27 52.94 20.85
C LYS A 3 -22.01 52.33 20.21
N PRO A 4 -20.91 52.14 20.96
CA PRO A 4 -19.62 51.69 20.42
C PRO A 4 -19.69 50.37 19.64
N HIS A 5 -20.64 49.49 19.98
CA HIS A 5 -20.85 48.22 19.27
C HIS A 5 -21.40 48.41 17.84
N LEU A 6 -22.14 49.48 17.56
CA LEU A 6 -22.65 49.78 16.22
C LEU A 6 -21.54 50.29 15.28
N PHE A 7 -20.50 50.92 15.82
CA PHE A 7 -19.34 51.35 15.03
C PHE A 7 -18.49 50.14 14.60
N LEU A 8 -18.31 49.17 15.49
CA LEU A 8 -17.52 47.98 15.19
C LEU A 8 -18.19 47.11 14.12
N THR A 9 -19.52 46.95 14.18
CA THR A 9 -20.27 46.17 13.17
C THR A 9 -20.24 46.82 11.80
N VAL A 10 -20.36 48.16 11.71
CA VAL A 10 -20.24 48.88 10.44
C VAL A 10 -18.83 48.73 9.85
N LEU A 11 -17.78 48.81 10.67
CA LEU A 11 -16.40 48.61 10.23
C LEU A 11 -16.14 47.20 9.67
N VAL A 12 -16.66 46.16 10.34
CA VAL A 12 -16.54 44.78 9.88
C VAL A 12 -17.28 44.56 8.56
N LEU A 13 -18.48 45.13 8.41
CA LEU A 13 -19.26 45.02 7.17
C LEU A 13 -18.59 45.73 5.99
N VAL A 14 -17.98 46.91 6.22
CA VAL A 14 -17.22 47.63 5.19
C VAL A 14 -15.96 46.84 4.79
N ALA A 15 -15.24 46.27 5.76
CA ALA A 15 -14.05 45.45 5.48
C ALA A 15 -14.39 44.17 4.69
N LEU A 16 -15.50 43.50 5.04
CA LEU A 16 -15.99 42.34 4.29
C LEU A 16 -16.43 42.73 2.87
N GLY A 17 -17.12 43.85 2.70
CA GLY A 17 -17.52 44.34 1.38
C GLY A 17 -16.32 44.64 0.47
N ALA A 18 -15.27 45.28 1.01
CA ALA A 18 -14.04 45.56 0.26
C ALA A 18 -13.28 44.27 -0.11
N TYR A 19 -13.26 43.28 0.79
CA TYR A 19 -12.64 41.98 0.52
C TYR A 19 -13.35 41.22 -0.62
N PHE A 20 -14.69 41.19 -0.61
CA PHE A 20 -15.47 40.55 -1.67
C PHE A 20 -15.33 41.25 -3.02
N ALA A 21 -15.25 42.59 -3.04
CA ALA A 21 -15.02 43.34 -4.28
C ALA A 21 -13.64 43.06 -4.90
N HIS A 22 -12.61 42.89 -4.07
CA HIS A 22 -11.27 42.52 -4.54
C HIS A 22 -11.25 41.09 -5.11
N PHE A 23 -11.96 40.16 -4.49
CA PHE A 23 -12.01 38.75 -4.94
C PHE A 23 -12.76 38.57 -6.26
N MET A 24 -13.76 39.42 -6.56
CA MET A 24 -14.49 39.38 -7.83
C MET A 24 -13.76 40.05 -9.01
N SER A 25 -12.67 40.78 -8.75
CA SER A 25 -11.89 41.47 -9.79
C SER A 25 -10.81 40.59 -10.44
N GLU A 26 -10.50 39.43 -9.88
CA GLU A 26 -9.49 38.52 -10.44
C GLU A 26 -10.13 37.59 -11.49
N ARG A 27 -10.16 38.05 -12.75
CA ARG A 27 -10.44 37.16 -13.88
C ARG A 27 -9.19 36.31 -14.17
N PRO A 28 -9.31 34.97 -14.29
CA PRO A 28 -8.19 34.14 -14.72
C PRO A 28 -7.85 34.47 -16.19
N GLN A 29 -6.60 34.87 -16.42
CA GLN A 29 -6.02 35.07 -17.74
C GLN A 29 -5.92 33.71 -18.46
N VAL A 30 -6.70 33.55 -19.53
CA VAL A 30 -6.66 32.38 -20.41
C VAL A 30 -5.50 32.56 -21.40
N TYR A 31 -4.44 31.78 -21.25
CA TYR A 31 -3.38 31.69 -22.26
C TYR A 31 -3.79 30.71 -23.38
N PRO A 32 -3.79 31.12 -24.66
CA PRO A 32 -4.05 30.19 -25.76
C PRO A 32 -2.84 29.29 -26.03
N LEU A 33 -3.11 27.98 -26.16
CA LEU A 33 -2.14 26.96 -26.58
C LEU A 33 -1.76 27.12 -28.07
N PRO A 34 -0.50 26.86 -28.45
CA PRO A 34 -0.11 26.83 -29.86
C PRO A 34 -0.51 25.50 -30.52
N SER A 35 -1.26 25.64 -31.62
CA SER A 35 -1.65 24.60 -32.56
C SER A 35 -0.44 23.99 -33.28
N ARG A 36 -0.26 22.67 -33.17
CA ARG A 36 0.65 21.90 -34.04
C ARG A 36 -0.10 21.42 -35.28
N THR A 37 0.38 21.88 -36.41
CA THR A 37 0.05 21.48 -37.77
C THR A 37 0.38 20.01 -37.99
N ALA A 38 -0.58 19.28 -38.55
CA ALA A 38 -0.37 18.01 -39.23
C ALA A 38 0.45 18.27 -40.49
N ASP A 39 1.50 17.48 -40.70
CA ASP A 39 2.09 17.33 -42.03
C ASP A 39 2.18 15.84 -42.36
N GLY A 40 1.62 15.51 -43.51
CA GLY A 40 1.53 14.16 -44.05
C GLY A 40 2.61 13.97 -45.10
N GLY A 41 3.30 12.83 -45.05
CA GLY A 41 4.27 12.42 -46.06
C GLY A 41 4.18 10.93 -46.35
N LYS A 42 3.70 10.61 -47.56
CA LYS A 42 3.92 9.35 -48.32
C LYS A 42 5.35 8.83 -48.08
N GLY A 43 5.64 7.54 -47.91
CA GLY A 43 5.18 6.38 -48.66
C GLY A 43 6.26 5.98 -49.67
N THR A 44 7.03 4.92 -49.39
CA THR A 44 7.71 4.11 -50.43
C THR A 44 7.98 2.69 -49.93
N THR A 45 7.55 1.75 -50.76
CA THR A 45 7.85 0.33 -50.82
C THR A 45 9.34 0.03 -50.96
N GLY A 46 9.80 -1.09 -50.41
CA GLY A 46 11.13 -1.65 -50.68
C GLY A 46 11.31 -3.03 -50.05
N SER A 47 10.95 -4.08 -50.79
CA SER A 47 11.33 -5.46 -50.51
C SER A 47 12.77 -5.72 -50.94
N SER A 48 13.58 -6.39 -50.11
CA SER A 48 14.68 -7.24 -50.59
C SER A 48 15.13 -8.23 -49.51
N ALA A 49 15.11 -9.50 -49.88
CA ALA A 49 15.69 -10.63 -49.17
C ALA A 49 17.23 -10.62 -49.22
N GLY A 50 17.90 -11.29 -48.27
CA GLY A 50 19.35 -11.52 -48.31
C GLY A 50 19.94 -12.21 -47.07
N THR A 51 19.88 -13.54 -47.10
CA THR A 51 20.79 -14.62 -46.63
C THR A 51 22.02 -14.36 -45.73
N SER A 52 22.28 -15.38 -44.88
CA SER A 52 23.58 -15.80 -44.27
C SER A 52 24.05 -14.97 -43.06
N GLY A 53 24.36 -15.50 -41.89
CA GLY A 53 24.98 -16.78 -41.56
C GLY A 53 26.29 -16.48 -40.84
N ASN A 54 26.36 -16.68 -39.51
CA ASN A 54 27.65 -16.89 -38.85
C ASN A 54 27.46 -17.64 -37.53
N GLY A 55 28.06 -18.83 -37.45
CA GLY A 55 28.18 -19.57 -36.21
C GLY A 55 29.34 -19.02 -35.38
N ASN A 56 29.25 -19.17 -34.06
CA ASN A 56 30.46 -19.29 -33.26
C ASN A 56 30.24 -20.25 -32.11
N SER A 57 30.95 -21.37 -32.18
CA SER A 57 31.13 -22.36 -31.14
C SER A 57 32.17 -21.89 -30.15
N ASN A 58 31.91 -22.02 -28.85
CA ASN A 58 33.00 -22.32 -27.91
C ASN A 58 32.50 -23.19 -26.75
N ARG A 59 33.19 -24.32 -26.58
CA ARG A 59 33.09 -25.29 -25.49
C ARG A 59 34.24 -25.07 -24.49
N SER A 60 34.03 -25.63 -23.29
CA SER A 60 34.98 -26.00 -22.20
C SER A 60 34.56 -25.28 -20.92
N GLY A 61 34.28 -25.91 -19.77
CA GLY A 61 34.72 -27.19 -19.22
C GLY A 61 35.38 -26.89 -17.86
N GLY A 62 34.89 -27.46 -16.75
CA GLY A 62 35.53 -27.29 -15.43
C GLY A 62 34.71 -27.72 -14.22
N ASP A 63 35.17 -28.79 -13.57
CA ASP A 63 34.62 -29.51 -12.43
C ASP A 63 34.67 -28.79 -11.06
N ALA A 64 33.75 -29.25 -10.19
CA ALA A 64 33.66 -29.30 -8.73
C ALA A 64 34.80 -28.76 -7.82
N ARG A 65 34.42 -28.07 -6.72
CA ARG A 65 34.46 -28.58 -5.30
C ARG A 65 34.21 -27.49 -4.23
N ARG A 66 33.16 -27.72 -3.44
CA ARG A 66 32.92 -27.54 -1.98
C ARG A 66 33.90 -26.69 -1.13
N GLY A 67 33.37 -25.72 -0.38
CA GLY A 67 34.05 -25.05 0.75
C GLY A 67 33.21 -23.96 1.46
N SER A 68 32.39 -24.39 2.42
CA SER A 68 31.48 -23.65 3.33
C SER A 68 32.06 -22.42 4.06
N PHE A 69 31.29 -21.33 4.18
CA PHE A 69 31.03 -20.58 5.43
C PHE A 69 29.66 -19.86 5.38
N ALA A 70 29.00 -19.77 6.54
CA ALA A 70 27.56 -19.60 6.73
C ALA A 70 27.05 -18.14 6.74
N ASN A 71 25.79 -17.94 6.33
CA ASN A 71 24.63 -17.65 7.20
C ASN A 71 23.61 -16.68 6.56
N LYS A 72 22.32 -16.99 6.76
CA LYS A 72 21.07 -16.24 6.43
C LYS A 72 20.62 -16.19 4.95
N GLN A 73 19.89 -17.24 4.56
CA GLN A 73 18.91 -17.19 3.47
C GLN A 73 17.56 -17.67 4.03
N ALA A 74 16.66 -16.72 4.24
CA ALA A 74 15.23 -16.94 4.47
C ALA A 74 14.47 -15.70 3.98
N TYR A 75 14.54 -15.47 2.67
CA TYR A 75 13.66 -14.64 1.86
C TYR A 75 14.04 -14.95 0.41
N ASN A 76 13.51 -16.06 -0.11
CA ASN A 76 13.60 -16.43 -1.51
C ASN A 76 12.32 -17.18 -1.83
N ASP A 77 11.39 -16.49 -2.49
CA ASP A 77 10.55 -17.05 -3.56
C ASP A 77 9.76 -15.88 -4.15
N ASP A 78 10.44 -15.11 -5.02
CA ASP A 78 9.82 -14.33 -6.11
C ASP A 78 10.87 -13.75 -7.10
N ASP A 79 12.17 -13.93 -6.88
CA ASP A 79 13.21 -13.50 -7.83
C ASP A 79 13.73 -14.64 -8.71
N ARG A 80 12.90 -15.13 -9.63
CA ARG A 80 13.42 -15.87 -10.79
C ARG A 80 13.81 -14.86 -11.86
N TRP A 81 15.05 -14.39 -11.77
CA TRP A 81 15.72 -13.53 -12.77
C TRP A 81 15.54 -14.10 -14.18
N ASN A 82 14.68 -13.45 -14.97
CA ASN A 82 14.61 -13.65 -16.41
C ASN A 82 15.39 -12.50 -17.05
N GLU A 83 16.62 -12.78 -17.45
CA GLU A 83 17.65 -11.83 -17.94
C GLU A 83 17.31 -11.21 -19.32
N ASN A 84 16.02 -11.16 -19.71
CA ASN A 84 15.55 -10.80 -21.04
C ASN A 84 14.29 -9.89 -21.04
N SER A 85 14.06 -9.07 -20.00
CA SER A 85 12.89 -8.16 -19.94
C SER A 85 13.20 -6.70 -19.60
N ASP A 86 14.46 -6.28 -19.74
CA ASP A 86 15.00 -5.09 -19.05
C ASP A 86 14.78 -3.73 -19.73
N ASP A 87 14.07 -3.62 -20.86
CA ASP A 87 14.02 -2.34 -21.59
C ASP A 87 12.76 -1.48 -21.33
N ASP A 88 11.59 -2.09 -21.04
CA ASP A 88 10.30 -1.34 -20.95
C ASP A 88 9.84 -1.08 -19.50
N SER A 89 10.32 -1.84 -18.52
CA SER A 89 10.00 -1.63 -17.10
C SER A 89 10.88 -0.56 -16.45
N ASP A 90 12.15 -0.45 -16.87
CA ASP A 90 13.11 0.54 -16.34
C ASP A 90 12.71 1.97 -16.76
N GLN A 91 12.09 2.15 -17.93
CA GLN A 91 11.59 3.46 -18.40
C GLN A 91 10.42 4.01 -17.56
N ARG A 92 9.71 3.14 -16.84
CA ARG A 92 8.62 3.54 -15.93
C ARG A 92 9.06 3.69 -14.47
N ASN A 93 10.27 3.33 -14.07
CA ASN A 93 10.72 3.49 -12.69
C ASN A 93 11.48 4.80 -12.48
N VAL A 94 10.86 5.92 -12.85
CA VAL A 94 11.48 7.25 -12.81
C VAL A 94 11.01 8.05 -11.59
N PRO A 95 11.93 8.52 -10.72
CA PRO A 95 11.57 9.37 -9.58
C PRO A 95 10.73 10.59 -9.98
N GLY A 96 9.62 10.82 -9.30
CA GLY A 96 8.72 11.96 -9.52
C GLY A 96 7.69 11.76 -10.64
N GLN A 97 7.86 10.74 -11.48
CA GLN A 97 6.93 10.42 -12.58
C GLN A 97 5.93 9.35 -12.14
N PHE A 98 4.76 9.80 -11.72
CA PHE A 98 3.62 9.00 -11.29
C PHE A 98 2.36 9.88 -11.32
N ASP A 99 1.18 9.30 -11.12
CA ASP A 99 -0.11 10.01 -11.26
C ASP A 99 -0.74 10.38 -9.92
N TYR A 100 -0.59 9.53 -8.91
CA TYR A 100 -1.17 9.73 -7.58
C TYR A 100 -0.45 8.94 -6.48
N TYR A 101 -0.81 9.20 -5.23
CA TYR A 101 -0.42 8.39 -4.10
C TYR A 101 -1.55 7.48 -3.63
N ALA A 102 -1.25 6.23 -3.31
CA ALA A 102 -2.07 5.42 -2.44
C ALA A 102 -1.51 5.51 -1.01
N LEU A 103 -2.29 6.06 -0.09
CA LEU A 103 -2.01 6.01 1.35
C LEU A 103 -2.55 4.69 1.91
N VAL A 104 -1.65 3.83 2.38
CA VAL A 104 -1.98 2.45 2.76
C VAL A 104 -1.97 2.31 4.27
N LEU A 105 -3.14 2.02 4.83
CA LEU A 105 -3.34 1.78 6.26
C LEU A 105 -3.49 0.27 6.47
N SER A 106 -2.59 -0.34 7.21
CA SER A 106 -2.61 -1.77 7.52
C SER A 106 -3.31 -2.04 8.85
N TRP A 107 -4.15 -3.08 8.89
CA TRP A 107 -4.78 -3.57 10.12
C TRP A 107 -3.80 -4.47 10.86
N SER A 108 -3.12 -3.92 11.87
CA SER A 108 -2.08 -4.62 12.63
C SER A 108 -2.51 -5.96 13.22
N PRO A 109 -3.73 -6.17 13.75
CA PRO A 109 -4.13 -7.46 14.32
C PRO A 109 -4.08 -8.61 13.31
N THR A 110 -4.45 -8.35 12.06
CA THR A 110 -4.36 -9.35 11.00
C THR A 110 -2.90 -9.60 10.60
N TYR A 111 -2.07 -8.55 10.48
CA TYR A 111 -0.63 -8.73 10.27
C TYR A 111 0.02 -9.59 11.37
N CYS A 112 -0.30 -9.32 12.64
CA CYS A 112 0.26 -10.04 13.78
C CYS A 112 -0.19 -11.51 13.84
N SER A 113 -1.40 -11.82 13.39
CA SER A 113 -1.90 -13.20 13.32
C SER A 113 -1.17 -14.03 12.26
N ASP A 114 -0.86 -13.43 11.10
CA ASP A 114 -0.36 -14.19 9.95
C ASP A 114 1.15 -14.15 9.79
N GLN A 115 1.78 -12.99 9.99
CA GLN A 115 3.18 -12.74 9.62
C GLN A 115 4.01 -12.19 10.78
N GLY A 116 3.38 -11.57 11.79
CA GLY A 116 4.08 -10.85 12.85
C GLY A 116 4.42 -11.66 14.10
N ARG A 117 4.49 -12.99 14.03
CA ARG A 117 4.75 -13.84 15.22
C ARG A 117 6.06 -13.50 15.94
N ASP A 118 7.07 -13.06 15.20
CA ASP A 118 8.38 -12.66 15.71
C ASP A 118 8.60 -11.13 15.67
N ASP A 119 7.54 -10.34 15.45
CA ASP A 119 7.61 -8.87 15.47
C ASP A 119 7.33 -8.33 16.88
N ASP A 120 8.40 -8.19 17.67
CA ASP A 120 8.32 -7.64 19.02
C ASP A 120 7.96 -6.14 19.06
N THR A 121 8.16 -5.42 17.96
CA THR A 121 7.94 -3.97 17.88
C THR A 121 6.47 -3.61 17.64
N GLN A 122 5.77 -4.41 16.82
CA GLN A 122 4.35 -4.23 16.50
C GLN A 122 3.43 -5.20 17.26
N CYS A 123 3.83 -6.47 17.39
CA CYS A 123 2.93 -7.57 17.78
C CYS A 123 3.15 -8.07 19.20
N ASN A 124 4.40 -8.28 19.64
CA ASN A 124 4.71 -8.81 20.97
C ASN A 124 5.22 -7.75 21.95
N ARG A 125 4.61 -6.56 21.90
CA ARG A 125 5.07 -5.43 22.73
C ARG A 125 4.91 -5.72 24.23
N ARG A 126 6.03 -5.55 24.95
CA ARG A 126 6.12 -5.72 26.41
C ARG A 126 5.38 -4.64 27.20
N ASP A 127 5.20 -3.46 26.62
CA ASP A 127 4.47 -2.34 27.24
C ASP A 127 2.94 -2.50 27.21
N GLY A 128 2.43 -3.60 26.65
CA GLY A 128 1.00 -3.89 26.54
C GLY A 128 0.26 -3.04 25.50
N ARG A 129 0.94 -2.11 24.81
CA ARG A 129 0.32 -1.33 23.72
C ARG A 129 0.00 -2.26 22.56
N ARG A 130 -1.10 -1.97 21.87
CA ARG A 130 -1.57 -2.70 20.70
C ARG A 130 -1.92 -1.71 19.61
N TYR A 131 -1.54 -2.04 18.39
CA TYR A 131 -1.84 -1.24 17.22
C TYR A 131 -3.16 -1.68 16.59
N SER A 132 -3.87 -0.70 16.03
CA SER A 132 -5.06 -0.91 15.21
C SER A 132 -4.68 -0.68 13.75
N PHE A 133 -5.16 0.41 13.13
CA PHE A 133 -4.59 0.84 11.86
C PHE A 133 -3.24 1.51 12.09
N VAL A 134 -2.26 1.12 11.28
CA VAL A 134 -0.93 1.74 11.19
C VAL A 134 -0.68 2.17 9.76
N LEU A 135 0.20 3.14 9.56
CA LEU A 135 0.69 3.49 8.24
C LEU A 135 1.56 2.33 7.73
N HIS A 136 1.12 1.66 6.68
CA HIS A 136 1.96 0.74 5.91
C HIS A 136 2.90 1.56 5.04
N GLY A 137 2.37 2.48 4.23
CA GLY A 137 3.19 3.28 3.32
C GLY A 137 2.41 4.33 2.54
N LEU A 138 3.16 5.13 1.77
CA LEU A 138 2.64 6.14 0.85
C LEU A 138 3.16 5.84 -0.56
N TRP A 139 2.39 5.15 -1.38
CA TRP A 139 2.89 4.55 -2.61
C TRP A 139 2.60 5.43 -3.82
N PRO A 140 3.62 5.91 -4.56
CA PRO A 140 3.41 6.44 -5.90
C PRO A 140 2.74 5.37 -6.79
N GLN A 141 1.73 5.79 -7.56
CA GLN A 141 0.95 4.92 -8.43
C GLN A 141 0.77 5.59 -9.79
N TYR A 142 0.68 4.77 -10.84
CA TYR A 142 0.09 5.18 -12.10
C TYR A 142 -1.40 4.87 -12.09
N ASP A 143 -2.15 5.50 -13.00
CA ASP A 143 -3.53 5.10 -13.27
C ASP A 143 -3.63 3.62 -13.67
N SER A 144 -2.56 3.06 -14.24
CA SER A 144 -2.37 1.61 -14.46
C SER A 144 -0.94 1.18 -14.16
N GLY A 145 -0.75 0.30 -13.15
CA GLY A 145 0.56 -0.08 -12.64
C GLY A 145 1.16 0.92 -11.65
N TYR A 146 2.40 0.72 -11.23
CA TYR A 146 3.08 1.59 -10.28
C TYR A 146 4.59 1.54 -10.51
N PRO A 147 5.31 2.65 -10.25
CA PRO A 147 6.75 2.60 -10.20
C PRO A 147 7.22 1.93 -8.90
N SER A 148 8.37 1.26 -8.95
CA SER A 148 9.00 0.70 -7.74
C SER A 148 10.52 0.73 -7.85
N ASN A 149 11.20 0.76 -6.70
CA ASN A 149 12.65 0.66 -6.60
C ASN A 149 13.39 1.66 -7.52
N CYS A 150 12.86 2.88 -7.64
CA CYS A 150 13.38 3.86 -8.59
C CYS A 150 14.84 4.20 -8.30
N ARG A 151 15.67 4.20 -9.36
CA ARG A 151 17.11 4.39 -9.22
C ARG A 151 17.43 5.83 -8.80
N LEU A 152 18.26 5.95 -7.77
CA LEU A 152 18.78 7.23 -7.29
C LEU A 152 20.30 7.32 -7.55
N PRO A 153 20.88 8.53 -7.68
CA PRO A 153 22.33 8.70 -7.85
C PRO A 153 23.17 8.12 -6.71
N ARG A 154 22.58 7.97 -5.53
CA ARG A 154 23.21 7.37 -4.35
C ARG A 154 22.30 6.30 -3.79
N ARG A 155 22.90 5.31 -3.12
CA ARG A 155 22.15 4.26 -2.42
C ARG A 155 21.13 4.91 -1.46
N PRO A 156 19.83 4.57 -1.55
CA PRO A 156 18.82 5.14 -0.66
C PRO A 156 19.16 4.85 0.80
N PHE A 157 19.08 5.89 1.63
CA PHE A 157 19.36 5.83 3.06
C PHE A 157 18.32 6.65 3.82
N VAL A 158 17.77 6.09 4.90
CA VAL A 158 16.83 6.80 5.79
C VAL A 158 17.55 7.09 7.11
N PRO A 159 17.72 8.38 7.50
CA PRO A 159 18.38 8.72 8.76
C PRO A 159 17.61 8.22 10.00
N ASP A 160 18.34 7.84 11.05
CA ASP A 160 17.74 7.37 12.32
C ASP A 160 16.71 8.33 12.94
N PRO A 161 16.91 9.67 12.94
CA PRO A 161 15.89 10.58 13.43
C PRO A 161 14.58 10.50 12.65
N VAL A 162 14.64 10.27 11.34
CA VAL A 162 13.44 10.11 10.50
C VAL A 162 12.75 8.79 10.82
N ILE A 163 13.52 7.70 10.98
CA ILE A 163 12.98 6.40 11.38
C ILE A 163 12.27 6.49 12.73
N ASN A 164 12.94 7.03 13.74
CA ASN A 164 12.42 7.10 15.10
C ASN A 164 11.14 7.94 15.19
N ASN A 165 11.02 8.99 14.36
CA ASN A 165 9.82 9.83 14.27
C ASN A 165 8.63 9.14 13.57
N MET A 166 8.80 7.94 13.01
CA MET A 166 7.72 7.19 12.37
C MET A 166 7.24 6.01 13.21
N LEU A 167 7.98 5.56 14.24
CA LEU A 167 7.71 4.29 14.93
C LEU A 167 6.39 4.24 15.73
N ASP A 168 5.76 5.38 15.99
CA ASP A 168 4.43 5.46 16.58
C ASP A 168 3.29 5.15 15.58
N ILE A 169 3.49 5.34 14.27
CA ILE A 169 2.50 5.01 13.23
C ILE A 169 2.99 3.97 12.21
N MET A 170 4.29 3.68 12.15
CA MET A 170 4.94 2.65 11.34
C MET A 170 5.82 1.81 12.28
N PRO A 171 5.27 0.81 12.98
CA PRO A 171 5.87 0.26 14.19
C PRO A 171 6.99 -0.77 13.94
N SER A 172 7.81 -0.54 12.91
CA SER A 172 8.99 -1.33 12.59
C SER A 172 10.02 -0.48 11.86
N ARG A 173 11.27 -0.50 12.33
CA ARG A 173 12.39 0.14 11.62
C ARG A 173 12.58 -0.46 10.23
N GLY A 174 12.42 -1.78 10.10
CA GLY A 174 12.55 -2.48 8.83
C GLY A 174 11.49 -2.01 7.82
N LEU A 175 10.26 -1.83 8.30
CA LEU A 175 9.16 -1.28 7.50
C LEU A 175 9.52 0.11 6.95
N VAL A 176 9.93 1.06 7.80
CA VAL A 176 10.30 2.42 7.35
C VAL A 176 11.39 2.39 6.28
N ILE A 177 12.43 1.58 6.45
CA ILE A 177 13.53 1.47 5.48
C ILE A 177 13.03 0.85 4.16
N HIS A 178 12.22 -0.21 4.24
CA HIS A 178 11.67 -0.90 3.08
C HIS A 178 10.78 0.04 2.26
N GLU A 179 9.84 0.71 2.90
CA GLU A 179 8.88 1.62 2.27
C GLU A 179 9.57 2.77 1.53
N TYR A 180 10.64 3.32 2.10
CA TYR A 180 11.40 4.33 1.39
C TYR A 180 12.11 3.75 0.16
N ARG A 181 12.76 2.59 0.30
CA ARG A 181 13.49 1.96 -0.82
C ARG A 181 12.58 1.58 -1.97
N ALA A 182 11.47 0.91 -1.68
CA ALA A 182 10.55 0.38 -2.67
C ALA A 182 9.66 1.46 -3.30
N HIS A 183 9.17 2.41 -2.50
CA HIS A 183 8.15 3.38 -2.93
C HIS A 183 8.61 4.83 -2.79
N GLY A 184 9.26 5.18 -1.68
CA GLY A 184 9.71 6.54 -1.43
C GLY A 184 10.71 7.07 -2.47
N THR A 185 11.61 6.24 -2.97
CA THR A 185 12.56 6.57 -4.06
C THR A 185 11.84 7.05 -5.34
N CYS A 186 10.64 6.53 -5.61
CA CYS A 186 9.85 6.89 -6.79
C CYS A 186 9.07 8.19 -6.63
N SER A 187 8.95 8.73 -5.42
CA SER A 187 8.23 9.98 -5.17
C SER A 187 8.97 11.23 -5.69
N GLY A 188 10.28 11.12 -5.91
CA GLY A 188 11.16 12.28 -6.15
C GLY A 188 11.51 13.08 -4.88
N LEU A 189 11.00 12.66 -3.71
CA LEU A 189 11.27 13.29 -2.43
C LEU A 189 12.44 12.62 -1.72
N ASN A 190 13.21 13.42 -0.98
CA ASN A 190 14.18 12.86 -0.03
C ASN A 190 13.45 12.18 1.16
N PRO A 191 14.12 11.34 1.97
CA PRO A 191 13.45 10.58 3.02
C PRO A 191 12.69 11.45 4.03
N MET A 192 13.27 12.58 4.42
CA MET A 192 12.65 13.50 5.38
C MET A 192 11.34 14.08 4.83
N GLN A 193 11.35 14.54 3.58
CA GLN A 193 10.17 15.10 2.91
C GLN A 193 9.10 14.03 2.67
N TYR A 194 9.51 12.84 2.23
CA TYR A 194 8.60 11.72 1.99
C TYR A 194 7.84 11.30 3.25
N PHE A 195 8.56 11.08 4.36
CA PHE A 195 7.92 10.67 5.61
C PHE A 195 7.14 11.80 6.29
N ALA A 196 7.57 13.06 6.15
CA ALA A 196 6.77 14.20 6.59
C ALA A 196 5.43 14.28 5.84
N LEU A 197 5.45 14.06 4.52
CA LEU A 197 4.23 13.99 3.71
C LEU A 197 3.36 12.80 4.14
N ALA A 198 3.94 11.61 4.24
CA ALA A 198 3.21 10.40 4.60
C ALA A 198 2.53 10.52 5.98
N ARG A 199 3.24 11.04 6.99
CA ARG A 199 2.66 11.32 8.30
C ARG A 199 1.54 12.34 8.22
N ARG A 200 1.75 13.49 7.57
CA ARG A 200 0.71 14.52 7.44
C ARG A 200 -0.57 13.96 6.81
N LEU A 201 -0.44 13.12 5.79
CA LEU A 201 -1.59 12.50 5.12
C LEU A 201 -2.27 11.47 6.03
N PHE A 202 -1.49 10.64 6.74
CA PHE A 202 -2.02 9.68 7.71
C PHE A 202 -2.77 10.36 8.86
N ASP A 203 -2.18 11.40 9.47
CA ASP A 203 -2.78 12.17 10.56
C ASP A 203 -4.05 12.92 10.12
N GLY A 204 -4.21 13.16 8.81
CA GLY A 204 -5.42 13.74 8.21
C GLY A 204 -6.57 12.75 8.00
N ILE A 205 -6.38 11.45 8.26
CA ILE A 205 -7.42 10.43 8.14
C ILE A 205 -8.05 10.15 9.51
N ASN A 206 -9.35 10.37 9.62
CA ASN A 206 -10.12 9.99 10.79
C ASN A 206 -10.40 8.48 10.77
N ILE A 207 -9.77 7.72 11.67
CA ILE A 207 -10.08 6.31 11.87
C ILE A 207 -11.44 6.18 12.57
N PRO A 208 -12.43 5.45 12.01
CA PRO A 208 -13.73 5.26 12.66
C PRO A 208 -13.58 4.63 14.06
N GLU A 209 -14.38 5.10 15.02
CA GLU A 209 -14.29 4.72 16.43
C GLU A 209 -14.27 3.20 16.67
N ARG A 210 -15.08 2.46 15.91
CA ARG A 210 -15.15 0.98 15.98
C ARG A 210 -13.84 0.26 15.65
N PHE A 211 -12.91 0.94 14.97
CA PHE A 211 -11.58 0.44 14.64
C PHE A 211 -10.51 1.05 15.54
N ASN A 212 -10.88 1.97 16.42
CA ASN A 212 -9.97 2.53 17.42
C ASN A 212 -9.87 1.58 18.61
N ASN A 213 -8.89 0.69 18.54
CA ASN A 213 -8.53 -0.22 19.62
C ASN A 213 -9.67 -1.13 20.14
N PRO A 214 -10.38 -1.85 19.23
CA PRO A 214 -11.51 -2.71 19.60
C PRO A 214 -11.08 -3.91 20.44
N PHE A 215 -11.91 -4.26 21.43
CA PHE A 215 -11.74 -5.43 22.29
C PHE A 215 -12.35 -6.71 21.71
N GLU A 216 -13.35 -6.57 20.84
CA GLU A 216 -14.08 -7.70 20.24
C GLU A 216 -13.83 -7.77 18.74
N SER A 217 -13.84 -9.00 18.22
CA SER A 217 -13.84 -9.25 16.78
C SER A 217 -15.13 -8.77 16.15
N GLN A 218 -15.05 -8.33 14.90
CA GLN A 218 -16.21 -7.87 14.14
C GLN A 218 -16.31 -8.65 12.83
N ILE A 219 -17.53 -8.78 12.31
CA ILE A 219 -17.80 -9.31 10.97
C ILE A 219 -18.51 -8.23 10.19
N LEU A 220 -17.94 -7.83 9.05
CA LEU A 220 -18.45 -6.74 8.22
C LEU A 220 -18.40 -7.09 6.75
N SER A 221 -19.23 -6.48 5.91
CA SER A 221 -18.94 -6.50 4.48
C SER A 221 -17.82 -5.50 4.14
N ALA A 222 -17.12 -5.69 3.02
CA ALA A 222 -16.17 -4.69 2.51
C ALA A 222 -16.87 -3.33 2.23
N ALA A 223 -18.15 -3.39 1.82
CA ALA A 223 -18.98 -2.19 1.64
C ALA A 223 -19.26 -1.47 2.97
N ASP A 224 -19.47 -2.19 4.07
CA ASP A 224 -19.65 -1.59 5.40
C ASP A 224 -18.37 -0.94 5.92
N VAL A 225 -17.22 -1.60 5.76
CA VAL A 225 -15.91 -1.02 6.11
C VAL A 225 -15.70 0.29 5.34
N LYS A 226 -15.93 0.27 4.02
CA LYS A 226 -15.86 1.46 3.18
C LYS A 226 -16.82 2.55 3.67
N ARG A 227 -18.10 2.20 3.87
CA ARG A 227 -19.14 3.14 4.32
C ARG A 227 -18.76 3.86 5.62
N VAL A 228 -18.30 3.15 6.64
CA VAL A 228 -17.97 3.79 7.93
C VAL A 228 -16.71 4.67 7.84
N PHE A 229 -15.74 4.32 7.00
CA PHE A 229 -14.57 5.16 6.75
C PHE A 229 -14.96 6.46 6.02
N LEU A 230 -15.83 6.37 5.02
CA LEU A 230 -16.33 7.55 4.30
C LEU A 230 -17.21 8.44 5.18
N GLN A 231 -17.95 7.86 6.12
CA GLN A 231 -18.69 8.64 7.13
C GLN A 231 -17.77 9.45 8.04
N ALA A 232 -16.63 8.87 8.44
CA ALA A 232 -15.62 9.57 9.23
C ALA A 232 -14.76 10.57 8.41
N ASN A 233 -14.71 10.39 7.08
CA ASN A 233 -13.90 11.18 6.16
C ASN A 233 -14.75 11.64 4.96
N PRO A 234 -15.66 12.61 5.14
CA PRO A 234 -16.63 13.03 4.12
C PRO A 234 -16.00 13.68 2.87
N GLN A 235 -14.71 14.01 2.92
CA GLN A 235 -13.95 14.50 1.78
C GLN A 235 -13.62 13.41 0.73
N PHE A 236 -13.81 12.13 1.05
CA PHE A 236 -13.61 11.02 0.12
C PHE A 236 -14.94 10.48 -0.42
N SER A 237 -14.93 10.03 -1.68
CA SER A 237 -16.03 9.25 -2.28
C SER A 237 -15.66 7.76 -2.42
N PRO A 238 -16.64 6.86 -2.68
CA PRO A 238 -16.42 5.41 -2.70
C PRO A 238 -15.35 4.87 -3.65
N ASP A 239 -15.02 5.63 -4.69
CA ASP A 239 -14.02 5.31 -5.71
C ASP A 239 -12.65 5.97 -5.45
N MET A 240 -12.50 6.65 -4.31
CA MET A 240 -11.24 7.21 -3.81
C MET A 240 -10.65 6.36 -2.68
N MET A 241 -11.31 5.23 -2.35
CA MET A 241 -10.93 4.35 -1.26
C MET A 241 -11.16 2.89 -1.65
N THR A 242 -10.25 2.02 -1.20
CA THR A 242 -10.35 0.59 -1.37
C THR A 242 -10.13 -0.15 -0.05
N VAL A 243 -10.81 -1.29 0.09
CA VAL A 243 -10.65 -2.22 1.20
C VAL A 243 -9.97 -3.47 0.66
N VAL A 244 -8.91 -3.89 1.33
CA VAL A 244 -8.17 -5.12 1.01
C VAL A 244 -8.46 -6.15 2.09
N CYS A 245 -8.82 -7.37 1.70
CA CYS A 245 -9.03 -8.48 2.60
C CYS A 245 -8.40 -9.77 2.06
N GLY A 246 -8.03 -10.70 2.94
CA GLY A 246 -7.41 -11.95 2.53
C GLY A 246 -6.96 -12.85 3.68
N GLY A 247 -6.42 -14.01 3.32
CA GLY A 247 -6.09 -15.09 4.24
C GLY A 247 -7.31 -15.88 4.70
N ALA A 248 -7.10 -16.79 5.67
CA ALA A 248 -8.17 -17.62 6.21
C ALA A 248 -9.29 -16.76 6.82
N GLY A 249 -10.55 -16.98 6.42
CA GLY A 249 -11.70 -16.22 6.91
C GLY A 249 -11.85 -14.81 6.33
N GLY A 250 -11.12 -14.46 5.26
CA GLY A 250 -11.30 -13.19 4.55
C GLY A 250 -11.00 -11.97 5.42
N MET A 251 -9.93 -12.03 6.22
CA MET A 251 -9.65 -11.00 7.23
C MET A 251 -9.33 -9.64 6.62
N LEU A 252 -9.71 -8.56 7.31
CA LEU A 252 -9.34 -7.19 6.94
C LEU A 252 -7.82 -7.03 6.96
N ARG A 253 -7.25 -6.60 5.83
CA ARG A 253 -5.80 -6.37 5.70
C ARG A 253 -5.49 -4.90 5.73
N GLU A 254 -6.13 -4.16 4.82
CA GLU A 254 -5.77 -2.78 4.57
C GLU A 254 -6.98 -1.95 4.18
N VAL A 255 -6.85 -0.66 4.43
CA VAL A 255 -7.64 0.39 3.81
C VAL A 255 -6.68 1.28 3.04
N ARG A 256 -7.01 1.56 1.79
CA ARG A 256 -6.17 2.39 0.90
C ARG A 256 -6.96 3.60 0.47
N LEU A 257 -6.36 4.79 0.55
CA LEU A 257 -6.96 6.05 0.11
C LEU A 257 -6.12 6.66 -0.99
N CYS A 258 -6.76 7.09 -2.07
CA CYS A 258 -6.08 7.65 -3.24
C CYS A 258 -6.06 9.17 -3.18
N LEU A 259 -4.87 9.74 -3.36
CA LEU A 259 -4.56 11.14 -3.12
C LEU A 259 -3.76 11.71 -4.28
N THR A 260 -4.01 12.95 -4.65
CA THR A 260 -3.16 13.70 -5.58
C THR A 260 -1.77 13.89 -4.96
N LYS A 261 -0.79 14.35 -5.76
CA LYS A 261 0.58 14.56 -5.29
C LYS A 261 0.68 15.61 -4.16
N ASP A 262 -0.23 16.57 -4.15
CA ASP A 262 -0.38 17.60 -3.13
C ASP A 262 -1.21 17.14 -1.91
N GLY A 263 -1.88 15.99 -2.00
CA GLY A 263 -2.57 15.35 -0.88
C GLY A 263 -4.09 15.54 -0.84
N ALA A 264 -4.71 16.02 -1.92
CA ALA A 264 -6.16 16.11 -2.02
C ALA A 264 -6.76 14.73 -2.41
N PRO A 265 -7.97 14.38 -1.95
CA PRO A 265 -8.67 13.17 -2.39
C PRO A 265 -8.84 13.13 -3.91
N ARG A 266 -8.61 11.96 -4.52
CA ARG A 266 -8.92 11.71 -5.93
C ARG A 266 -9.37 10.29 -6.19
N ARG A 267 -9.95 10.07 -7.37
CA ARG A 267 -10.30 8.72 -7.84
C ARG A 267 -9.06 7.84 -7.91
N CYS A 268 -9.22 6.60 -7.47
CA CYS A 268 -8.21 5.57 -7.55
C CYS A 268 -7.99 5.08 -8.99
N GLY A 269 -6.76 4.67 -9.30
CA GLY A 269 -6.42 3.99 -10.54
C GLY A 269 -6.77 2.51 -10.53
N GLN A 270 -6.49 1.82 -11.63
CA GLN A 270 -6.92 0.44 -11.87
C GLN A 270 -6.41 -0.56 -10.84
N ASN A 271 -5.20 -0.36 -10.30
CA ASN A 271 -4.60 -1.26 -9.31
C ASN A 271 -5.43 -1.34 -8.02
N GLU A 272 -6.07 -0.24 -7.65
CA GLU A 272 -6.85 -0.11 -6.43
C GLU A 272 -8.32 -0.44 -6.66
N THR A 273 -8.78 -0.54 -7.90
CA THR A 273 -10.17 -0.90 -8.23
C THR A 273 -10.36 -2.37 -8.62
N ARG A 274 -9.31 -3.19 -8.52
CA ARG A 274 -9.39 -4.62 -8.91
C ARG A 274 -10.31 -5.37 -7.96
N ARG A 275 -11.19 -6.22 -8.52
CA ARG A 275 -12.16 -7.01 -7.73
C ARG A 275 -11.51 -8.04 -6.80
N ASN A 276 -10.27 -8.44 -7.09
CA ASN A 276 -9.56 -9.46 -6.31
C ASN A 276 -8.90 -8.93 -5.04
N LEU A 277 -8.94 -7.61 -4.79
CA LEU A 277 -8.38 -7.02 -3.56
C LEU A 277 -9.18 -7.41 -2.31
N CYS A 278 -10.47 -7.67 -2.46
CA CYS A 278 -11.28 -8.30 -1.44
C CYS A 278 -12.47 -9.02 -2.08
N THR A 279 -12.41 -10.34 -2.12
CA THR A 279 -13.46 -11.21 -2.70
C THR A 279 -14.42 -11.75 -1.65
N ALA A 280 -14.16 -11.51 -0.36
CA ALA A 280 -14.95 -12.06 0.72
C ALA A 280 -16.29 -11.30 0.87
N ASN A 281 -17.39 -12.04 0.94
CA ASN A 281 -18.71 -11.48 1.24
C ASN A 281 -18.78 -10.92 2.67
N GLN A 282 -18.06 -11.58 3.59
CA GLN A 282 -17.87 -11.18 4.97
C GLN A 282 -16.37 -11.08 5.25
N VAL A 283 -15.98 -9.96 5.84
CA VAL A 283 -14.64 -9.59 6.24
C VAL A 283 -14.57 -9.72 7.76
N PHE A 284 -13.73 -10.65 8.21
CA PHE A 284 -13.42 -10.78 9.63
C PHE A 284 -12.44 -9.67 10.04
N VAL A 285 -12.74 -8.97 11.14
CA VAL A 285 -11.89 -7.93 11.70
C VAL A 285 -11.45 -8.40 13.10
N PRO A 286 -10.22 -8.93 13.24
CA PRO A 286 -9.73 -9.35 14.55
C PRO A 286 -9.62 -8.15 15.51
N PRO A 287 -9.80 -8.37 16.83
CA PRO A 287 -9.67 -7.30 17.82
C PRO A 287 -8.22 -6.81 17.92
N ALA A 288 -8.03 -5.52 18.23
CA ALA A 288 -6.71 -4.97 18.51
C ALA A 288 -6.25 -5.32 19.93
N ARG A 289 -7.19 -5.33 20.88
CA ARG A 289 -6.96 -5.81 22.24
C ARG A 289 -7.64 -7.15 22.43
N SER A 290 -6.83 -8.19 22.56
CA SER A 290 -7.29 -9.50 23.01
C SER A 290 -6.75 -9.80 24.40
N THR A 291 -7.58 -10.35 25.28
CA THR A 291 -7.07 -11.13 26.40
C THR A 291 -6.50 -12.44 25.86
N ALA A 292 -5.36 -12.90 26.39
CA ALA A 292 -4.68 -14.11 25.89
C ALA A 292 -5.58 -15.38 25.86
N ARG A 293 -6.66 -15.41 26.67
CA ARG A 293 -7.64 -16.51 26.69
C ARG A 293 -8.61 -16.54 25.50
N ASN A 294 -8.91 -15.41 24.86
CA ASN A 294 -9.93 -15.39 23.80
C ASN A 294 -9.41 -15.89 22.44
N TRP A 295 -8.11 -15.80 22.16
CA TRP A 295 -7.55 -16.24 20.87
C TRP A 295 -7.61 -17.75 20.66
N GLN A 296 -7.36 -18.56 21.71
CA GLN A 296 -7.42 -20.03 21.60
C GLN A 296 -8.84 -20.54 21.37
N ASN A 297 -9.86 -19.87 21.94
CA ASN A 297 -11.26 -20.22 21.72
C ASN A 297 -11.80 -19.69 20.38
N GLN A 298 -11.30 -18.58 19.85
CA GLN A 298 -11.76 -18.03 18.56
C GLN A 298 -11.26 -18.84 17.35
N GLN A 299 -10.11 -19.52 17.44
CA GLN A 299 -9.71 -20.52 16.43
C GLN A 299 -10.66 -21.72 16.36
N GLN A 300 -11.47 -21.95 17.39
CA GLN A 300 -12.46 -23.03 17.43
C GLN A 300 -13.87 -22.61 16.98
N ILE A 301 -14.12 -21.32 16.73
CA ILE A 301 -15.37 -20.90 16.07
C ILE A 301 -15.23 -21.25 14.60
N GLN A 302 -15.57 -22.50 14.28
CA GLN A 302 -15.69 -23.02 12.93
C GLN A 302 -16.60 -22.09 12.13
N LEU A 303 -16.05 -21.53 11.05
CA LEU A 303 -16.84 -20.93 9.97
C LEU A 303 -17.92 -21.94 9.57
N PRO A 304 -19.20 -21.54 9.40
CA PRO A 304 -20.25 -22.45 8.98
C PRO A 304 -19.86 -23.10 7.66
N THR A 305 -19.74 -24.42 7.64
CA THR A 305 -19.63 -25.18 6.41
C THR A 305 -20.93 -24.99 5.60
N PRO A 306 -20.87 -24.79 4.28
CA PRO A 306 -22.08 -24.79 3.46
C PRO A 306 -22.75 -26.17 3.56
N PRO A 307 -24.09 -26.26 3.53
CA PRO A 307 -24.78 -27.54 3.61
C PRO A 307 -24.46 -28.37 2.34
N GLY A 308 -23.58 -29.36 2.51
CA GLY A 308 -23.21 -30.33 1.49
C GLY A 308 -24.18 -31.51 1.48
N ASN A 309 -24.78 -31.75 0.32
CA ASN A 309 -25.72 -32.83 0.04
C ASN A 309 -25.17 -34.23 0.37
N ASN A 310 -26.05 -35.06 0.93
CA ASN A 310 -25.87 -36.51 1.03
C ASN A 310 -25.57 -37.12 -0.34
N ALA A 311 -24.37 -37.69 -0.49
CA ALA A 311 -24.11 -38.71 -1.51
C ALA A 311 -23.10 -39.71 -0.93
N GLN A 312 -23.53 -40.96 -0.85
CA GLN A 312 -22.75 -42.11 -0.44
C GLN A 312 -21.71 -42.46 -1.53
N GLY A 313 -20.52 -42.89 -1.08
CA GLY A 313 -19.66 -43.86 -1.78
C GLY A 313 -18.81 -43.34 -2.95
N ALA A 314 -17.51 -43.19 -2.71
CA ALA A 314 -16.46 -43.63 -3.65
C ALA A 314 -15.09 -43.58 -2.96
N ASP A 315 -14.40 -44.71 -2.96
CA ASP A 315 -13.01 -44.87 -2.56
C ASP A 315 -12.09 -43.91 -3.34
N HIS A 316 -11.15 -43.24 -2.67
CA HIS A 316 -9.97 -42.64 -3.29
C HIS A 316 -8.73 -42.70 -2.37
N LEU A 317 -7.62 -43.01 -3.04
CA LEU A 317 -6.29 -43.41 -2.56
C LEU A 317 -5.56 -42.39 -1.65
N PRO A 318 -4.57 -42.82 -0.85
CA PRO A 318 -3.89 -41.97 0.12
C PRO A 318 -2.84 -41.05 -0.55
N GLY A 319 -2.99 -39.74 -0.32
CA GLY A 319 -1.94 -38.73 -0.57
C GLY A 319 -0.90 -38.70 0.56
N PRO A 320 0.33 -38.23 0.28
CA PRO A 320 1.48 -38.41 1.18
C PRO A 320 1.39 -37.56 2.45
N GLN A 321 1.60 -38.20 3.59
CA GLN A 321 1.81 -37.54 4.89
C GLN A 321 3.25 -37.02 4.97
N MET A 322 3.41 -35.71 5.19
CA MET A 322 4.70 -35.11 5.54
C MET A 322 4.74 -34.85 7.05
N ASN A 323 5.57 -35.65 7.72
CA ASN A 323 5.77 -35.66 9.17
C ASN A 323 6.98 -34.76 9.49
N TYR A 324 6.79 -33.63 10.17
CA TYR A 324 7.91 -32.78 10.62
C TYR A 324 8.19 -33.01 12.11
N ASN A 325 9.12 -33.91 12.37
CA ASN A 325 9.76 -34.09 13.67
C ASN A 325 10.99 -33.17 13.72
N TYR A 326 10.93 -32.08 14.49
CA TYR A 326 12.12 -31.29 14.78
C TYR A 326 12.72 -31.72 16.12
N GLY A 327 13.88 -32.35 16.00
CA GLY A 327 14.68 -32.88 17.08
C GLY A 327 15.06 -31.82 18.11
N ARG A 328 14.81 -32.21 19.37
CA ARG A 328 15.36 -31.66 20.59
C ARG A 328 16.87 -31.97 20.62
N SER A 329 17.72 -30.96 20.67
CA SER A 329 19.10 -31.15 21.14
C SER A 329 19.42 -30.10 22.19
N THR A 330 19.42 -30.57 23.43
CA THR A 330 20.06 -29.98 24.59
C THR A 330 21.57 -29.94 24.39
N GLN A 331 22.17 -28.76 24.51
CA GLN A 331 23.31 -28.45 25.39
C GLN A 331 23.65 -26.97 25.26
#